data_AF-A0A4P9XVG3-F1
#
_entry.id   AF-A0A4P9XVG3-F1
#
_cell.length_a   1.000
_cell.length_b   1.000
_cell.length_c   1.000
_cell.angle_alpha   90.00
_cell.angle_beta   90.00
_cell.angle_gamma   90.00
#
_symmetry.space_group_name_H-M   'P 1'
#
loop_
_entity.id
_entity.type
_entity.pdbx_description
1 polymer ?
#
loop_
_entity_poly.entity_id
_entity_poly.type
_entity_poly.pdbx_seq_one_letter_code
_entity_poly.pdbx_strand_id
1 'polypeptide(L)'
;QLVMHVPLKTERQVQQVLQACDEYELADCRRDICKIWARKNYGHNRLGPAIAYFAHADQPRRINAVAEQLLDEYLRRGMCELASIELIDSINKEVQQQCGRLSFLSHYRSFHEQYKCKEFARAAKTLTSLFSSDVAPRSFWPMLLVDALPLLEGEDVVFDAEDTYELMRCLEEL
;
A
#
# COMPACT_ATOMS: atom_id res chain seq x y z
N GLN A 1 -13.00 0.30 -34.42
CA GLN A 1 -13.33 1.54 -33.69
C GLN A 1 -14.66 1.50 -32.90
N LEU A 2 -15.31 0.34 -32.68
CA LEU A 2 -16.66 0.29 -32.06
C LEU A 2 -16.72 -0.10 -30.56
N VAL A 3 -15.62 -0.50 -29.93
CA VAL A 3 -15.63 -1.00 -28.54
C VAL A 3 -15.86 0.11 -27.50
N MET A 4 -15.66 1.39 -27.85
CA MET A 4 -15.62 2.49 -26.88
C MET A 4 -16.99 3.14 -26.54
N HIS A 5 -18.10 2.69 -27.14
CA HIS A 5 -19.43 3.29 -26.91
C HIS A 5 -20.39 2.45 -26.07
N VAL A 6 -19.98 1.26 -25.60
CA VAL A 6 -20.79 0.48 -24.67
C VAL A 6 -20.66 1.11 -23.28
N PRO A 7 -21.75 1.58 -22.64
CA PRO A 7 -21.67 2.12 -21.29
C PRO A 7 -21.32 0.98 -20.32
N LEU A 8 -20.06 0.94 -19.89
CA LEU A 8 -19.58 0.03 -18.86
C LEU A 8 -20.20 0.46 -17.52
N LYS A 9 -21.16 -0.32 -17.02
CA LYS A 9 -21.87 -0.02 -15.78
C LYS A 9 -21.43 -0.92 -14.64
N THR A 10 -21.14 -2.19 -14.91
CA THR A 10 -20.77 -3.17 -13.91
C THR A 10 -19.35 -3.69 -14.10
N GLU A 11 -18.75 -4.16 -13.00
CA GLU A 11 -17.44 -4.78 -13.01
C GLU A 11 -17.38 -6.01 -13.93
N ARG A 12 -18.46 -6.80 -13.98
CA ARG A 12 -18.60 -7.95 -14.88
C ARG A 12 -18.52 -7.54 -16.36
N GLN A 13 -19.17 -6.44 -16.75
CA GLN A 13 -19.11 -5.95 -18.13
C GLN A 13 -17.70 -5.52 -18.51
N VAL A 14 -16.99 -4.85 -17.58
CA VAL A 14 -15.61 -4.43 -17.80
C VAL A 14 -14.71 -5.63 -18.00
N GLN A 15 -14.82 -6.65 -17.14
CA GLN A 15 -14.04 -7.88 -17.27
C GLN A 15 -14.30 -8.60 -18.60
N GLN A 16 -15.56 -8.69 -19.05
CA GLN A 16 -15.90 -9.26 -20.36
C GLN A 16 -15.25 -8.50 -21.52
N VAL A 17 -15.25 -7.17 -21.47
CA VAL A 17 -14.62 -6.36 -22.53
C VAL A 17 -13.10 -6.46 -22.47
N LEU A 18 -12.50 -6.51 -21.27
CA LEU A 18 -11.06 -6.72 -21.12
C LEU A 18 -10.63 -8.08 -21.66
N GLN A 19 -11.38 -9.14 -21.36
CA GLN A 19 -11.15 -10.47 -21.91
C GLN A 19 -11.21 -10.47 -23.44
N ALA A 20 -12.23 -9.82 -24.03
CA ALA A 20 -12.29 -9.68 -25.48
C ALA A 20 -11.08 -8.89 -26.02
N CYS A 21 -10.63 -7.84 -25.33
CA CYS A 21 -9.43 -7.12 -25.76
C CYS A 21 -8.18 -8.02 -25.72
N ASP A 22 -8.06 -8.91 -24.73
CA ASP A 22 -6.97 -9.88 -24.64
C ASP A 22 -7.06 -10.92 -25.77
N GLU A 23 -8.25 -11.46 -26.06
CA GLU A 23 -8.51 -12.44 -27.13
C GLU A 23 -8.18 -11.91 -28.53
N TYR A 24 -8.40 -10.61 -28.76
CA TYR A 24 -8.12 -9.95 -30.04
C TYR A 24 -6.84 -9.11 -30.05
N GLU A 25 -5.98 -9.25 -29.03
CA GLU A 25 -4.69 -8.55 -28.89
C GLU A 25 -4.79 -7.01 -28.96
N LEU A 26 -5.91 -6.44 -28.49
CA LEU A 26 -6.21 -5.01 -28.52
C LEU A 26 -5.64 -4.27 -27.29
N ALA A 27 -4.30 -4.27 -27.15
CA ALA A 27 -3.61 -3.74 -25.98
C ALA A 27 -3.94 -2.27 -25.65
N ASP A 28 -4.06 -1.40 -26.65
CA ASP A 28 -4.38 0.01 -26.43
C ASP A 28 -5.82 0.22 -25.94
N CYS A 29 -6.79 -0.51 -26.52
CA CYS A 29 -8.17 -0.47 -26.05
C CYS A 29 -8.26 -0.96 -24.60
N ARG A 30 -7.59 -2.07 -24.28
CA ARG A 30 -7.51 -2.60 -22.92
C ARG A 30 -6.99 -1.56 -21.95
N ARG A 31 -5.87 -0.91 -22.29
CA ARG A 31 -5.24 0.14 -21.48
C ARG A 31 -6.21 1.30 -21.24
N ASP A 32 -6.92 1.76 -22.26
CA ASP A 32 -7.86 2.89 -22.14
C ASP A 32 -9.10 2.54 -21.32
N ILE A 33 -9.64 1.33 -21.47
CA ILE A 33 -10.74 0.83 -20.62
C ILE A 33 -10.29 0.79 -19.16
N CYS A 34 -9.10 0.25 -18.86
CA CYS A 34 -8.53 0.24 -17.52
C CYS A 34 -8.38 1.67 -16.96
N LYS A 35 -7.89 2.64 -17.75
CA LYS A 35 -7.79 4.05 -17.31
C LYS A 35 -9.16 4.65 -16.94
N ILE A 36 -10.17 4.45 -17.79
CA ILE A 36 -11.52 4.98 -17.56
C ILE A 36 -12.11 4.36 -16.30
N TRP A 37 -11.98 3.05 -16.16
CA TRP A 37 -12.56 2.33 -15.02
C TRP A 37 -11.82 2.62 -13.70
N ALA A 38 -10.51 2.80 -13.74
CA ALA A 38 -9.73 3.24 -12.59
C ALA A 38 -10.20 4.61 -12.09
N ARG A 39 -10.38 5.58 -13.00
CA ARG A 39 -10.91 6.91 -12.67
C ARG A 39 -12.30 6.86 -12.07
N LYS A 40 -13.18 6.00 -12.60
CA LYS A 40 -14.52 5.81 -12.06
C LYS A 40 -14.49 5.26 -10.64
N ASN A 41 -13.70 4.22 -10.38
CA ASN A 41 -13.57 3.65 -9.02
C ASN A 41 -12.94 4.66 -8.04
N TYR A 42 -11.92 5.41 -8.49
CA TYR A 42 -11.31 6.47 -7.69
C TYR A 42 -12.33 7.54 -7.29
N GLY A 43 -13.15 8.02 -8.23
CA GLY A 43 -14.22 8.98 -7.95
C GLY A 43 -15.34 8.46 -7.01
N HIS A 44 -15.49 7.14 -6.88
CA HIS A 44 -16.38 6.50 -5.93
C HIS A 44 -15.69 6.11 -4.61
N ASN A 45 -14.46 6.59 -4.37
CA ASN A 45 -13.62 6.24 -3.22
C ASN A 45 -13.33 4.73 -3.07
N ARG A 46 -13.41 3.97 -4.16
CA ARG A 46 -13.02 2.55 -4.22
C ARG A 46 -11.55 2.45 -4.59
N LEU A 47 -10.67 2.75 -3.63
CA LEU A 47 -9.24 2.94 -3.88
C LEU A 47 -8.51 1.66 -4.31
N GLY A 48 -8.89 0.49 -3.78
CA GLY A 48 -8.24 -0.80 -4.09
C GLY A 48 -8.44 -1.19 -5.56
N PRO A 49 -9.69 -1.27 -6.03
CA PRO A 49 -9.98 -1.43 -7.45
C PRO A 49 -9.34 -0.33 -8.30
N ALA A 50 -9.36 0.93 -7.86
CA ALA A 50 -8.74 2.01 -8.61
C ALA A 50 -7.23 1.77 -8.84
N ILE A 51 -6.48 1.39 -7.79
CA ILE A 51 -5.06 1.05 -7.89
C ILE A 51 -4.84 -0.13 -8.83
N ALA A 52 -5.62 -1.21 -8.73
CA ALA A 52 -5.50 -2.38 -9.59
C ALA A 52 -5.68 -2.02 -11.07
N TYR A 53 -6.73 -1.25 -11.41
CA TYR A 53 -6.94 -0.81 -12.81
C TYR A 53 -5.92 0.24 -13.25
N PHE A 54 -5.38 1.09 -12.36
CA PHE A 54 -4.25 1.97 -12.70
C PHE A 54 -2.97 1.19 -13.00
N ALA A 55 -2.71 0.08 -12.30
CA ALA A 55 -1.59 -0.81 -12.58
C ALA A 55 -1.74 -1.47 -13.95
N HIS A 56 -2.91 -2.03 -14.25
CA HIS A 56 -3.20 -2.58 -15.59
C HIS A 56 -3.17 -1.53 -16.72
N ALA A 57 -3.33 -0.25 -16.38
CA ALA A 57 -3.25 0.87 -17.31
C ALA A 57 -1.85 1.50 -17.44
N ASP A 58 -0.85 0.96 -16.72
CA ASP A 58 0.51 1.50 -16.64
C ASP A 58 0.52 2.99 -16.22
N GLN A 59 -0.09 3.28 -15.06
CA GLN A 59 -0.23 4.63 -14.50
C GLN A 59 0.47 4.77 -13.14
N PRO A 60 1.80 4.59 -13.03
CA PRO A 60 2.53 4.59 -11.75
C PRO A 60 2.38 5.90 -10.98
N ARG A 61 2.34 7.05 -11.68
CA ARG A 61 2.10 8.36 -11.05
C ARG A 61 0.76 8.44 -10.34
N ARG A 62 -0.28 7.80 -10.89
CA ARG A 62 -1.61 7.78 -10.26
C ARG A 62 -1.66 6.83 -9.08
N ILE A 63 -0.99 5.67 -9.19
CA ILE A 63 -0.85 4.74 -8.06
C ILE A 63 -0.17 5.46 -6.89
N ASN A 64 0.94 6.17 -7.15
CA ASN A 64 1.63 6.91 -6.11
C ASN A 64 0.77 8.00 -5.47
N ALA A 65 0.02 8.78 -6.27
CA ALA A 65 -0.90 9.79 -5.73
C ALA A 65 -2.01 9.18 -4.83
N VAL A 66 -2.57 8.02 -5.22
CA VAL A 66 -3.53 7.32 -4.36
C VAL A 66 -2.85 6.78 -3.09
N ALA A 67 -1.64 6.25 -3.21
CA ALA A 67 -0.88 5.74 -2.07
C ALA A 67 -0.48 6.85 -1.07
N GLU A 68 -0.12 8.03 -1.56
CA GLU A 68 0.12 9.22 -0.73
C GLU A 68 -1.16 9.66 -0.01
N GLN A 69 -2.30 9.67 -0.70
CA GLN A 69 -3.59 9.95 -0.06
C GLN A 69 -3.89 8.94 1.07
N LEU A 70 -3.58 7.66 0.85
CA LEU A 70 -3.75 6.63 1.87
C LEU A 70 -2.84 6.83 3.07
N LEU A 71 -1.57 7.17 2.85
CA LEU A 71 -0.63 7.50 3.91
C LEU A 71 -1.08 8.69 4.74
N ASP A 72 -1.55 9.75 4.09
CA ASP A 72 -2.04 10.94 4.77
C ASP A 72 -3.27 10.65 5.64
N GLU A 73 -4.20 9.84 5.12
CA GLU A 73 -5.36 9.38 5.89
C GLU A 73 -4.91 8.56 7.10
N TYR A 74 -3.91 7.70 6.89
CA TYR A 74 -3.30 6.89 7.93
C TYR A 74 -2.68 7.72 9.05
N LEU A 75 -1.92 8.76 8.71
CA LEU A 75 -1.31 9.66 9.70
C LEU A 75 -2.36 10.41 10.51
N ARG A 76 -3.47 10.83 9.86
CA ARG A 76 -4.51 11.61 10.54
C ARG A 76 -5.41 10.78 11.44
N ARG A 77 -5.66 9.52 11.08
CA ARG A 77 -6.67 8.67 11.75
C ARG A 77 -6.07 7.51 12.53
N GLY A 78 -4.80 7.18 12.29
CA GLY A 78 -4.13 6.02 12.86
C GLY A 78 -4.47 4.70 12.17
N MET A 79 -3.77 3.63 12.57
CA MET A 79 -3.92 2.27 12.01
C MET A 79 -5.30 1.62 12.26
N CYS A 80 -6.10 2.17 13.18
CA CYS A 80 -7.23 1.47 13.76
C CYS A 80 -8.46 1.35 12.85
N GLU A 81 -8.45 1.97 11.67
CA GLU A 81 -9.56 1.82 10.71
C GLU A 81 -9.44 0.50 9.93
N LEU A 82 -10.35 -0.45 10.21
CA LEU A 82 -10.50 -1.74 9.51
C LEU A 82 -10.50 -1.58 7.98
N ALA A 83 -11.10 -0.49 7.47
CA ALA A 83 -11.18 -0.21 6.04
C ALA A 83 -9.80 -0.01 5.38
N SER A 84 -8.86 0.62 6.07
CA SER A 84 -7.49 0.85 5.55
C SER A 84 -6.69 -0.45 5.49
N ILE A 85 -6.93 -1.36 6.45
CA ILE A 85 -6.30 -2.68 6.50
C ILE A 85 -6.79 -3.57 5.34
N GLU A 86 -8.11 -3.72 5.21
CA GLU A 86 -8.71 -4.52 4.13
C GLU A 86 -8.33 -4.01 2.74
N LEU A 87 -8.20 -2.68 2.62
CA LEU A 87 -7.77 -2.06 1.38
C LEU A 87 -6.34 -2.46 1.01
N ILE A 88 -5.38 -2.35 1.93
CA ILE A 88 -3.99 -2.74 1.68
C ILE A 88 -3.91 -4.22 1.25
N ASP A 89 -4.66 -5.10 1.93
CA ASP A 89 -4.75 -6.52 1.58
C ASP A 89 -5.34 -6.81 0.21
N SER A 90 -6.28 -5.98 -0.23
CA SER A 90 -6.91 -6.13 -1.55
C SER A 90 -5.97 -5.77 -2.71
N ILE A 91 -4.89 -5.03 -2.44
CA ILE A 91 -3.94 -4.62 -3.47
C ILE A 91 -2.97 -5.78 -3.75
N ASN A 92 -2.82 -6.09 -5.03
CA ASN A 92 -1.89 -7.11 -5.50
C ASN A 92 -0.43 -6.84 -5.04
N LYS A 93 0.29 -7.89 -4.65
CA LYS A 93 1.66 -7.82 -4.09
C LYS A 93 2.69 -7.21 -5.05
N GLU A 94 2.61 -7.49 -6.34
CA GLU A 94 3.52 -6.89 -7.32
C GLU A 94 3.36 -5.35 -7.34
N VAL A 95 2.11 -4.86 -7.25
CA VAL A 95 1.83 -3.41 -7.21
C VAL A 95 2.33 -2.79 -5.90
N GLN A 96 2.19 -3.49 -4.77
CA GLN A 96 2.73 -3.04 -3.49
C GLN A 96 4.25 -2.87 -3.56
N GLN A 97 4.97 -3.82 -4.15
CA GLN A 97 6.44 -3.79 -4.26
C GLN A 97 6.94 -2.70 -5.22
N GLN A 98 6.19 -2.40 -6.28
CA GLN A 98 6.56 -1.38 -7.27
C GLN A 98 6.32 0.06 -6.79
N CYS A 99 5.47 0.25 -5.78
CA CYS A 99 5.18 1.58 -5.22
C CYS A 99 5.68 1.64 -3.78
N GLY A 100 6.76 2.40 -3.54
CA GLY A 100 7.38 2.51 -2.20
C GLY A 100 6.38 2.87 -1.09
N ARG A 101 5.39 3.74 -1.37
CA ARG A 101 4.33 4.09 -0.40
C ARG A 101 3.42 2.93 -0.04
N LEU A 102 3.04 2.10 -1.01
CA LEU A 102 2.24 0.90 -0.77
C LEU A 102 3.06 -0.21 -0.11
N SER A 103 4.34 -0.33 -0.48
CA SER A 103 5.28 -1.24 0.19
C SER A 103 5.40 -0.89 1.67
N PHE A 104 5.61 0.40 1.99
CA PHE A 104 5.62 0.89 3.36
C PHE A 104 4.34 0.50 4.12
N LEU A 105 3.17 0.86 3.57
CA LEU A 105 1.87 0.59 4.19
C LEU A 105 1.67 -0.92 4.45
N SER A 106 2.09 -1.77 3.52
CA SER A 106 1.99 -3.22 3.64
C SER A 106 2.87 -3.75 4.77
N HIS A 107 4.14 -3.35 4.82
CA HIS A 107 5.08 -3.76 5.88
C HIS A 107 4.67 -3.23 7.25
N TYR A 108 4.22 -1.97 7.32
CA TYR A 108 3.77 -1.36 8.56
C TYR A 108 2.51 -2.03 9.11
N ARG A 109 1.57 -2.39 8.23
CA ARG A 109 0.42 -3.23 8.59
C ARG A 109 0.85 -4.61 9.11
N SER A 110 1.81 -5.27 8.43
CA SER A 110 2.36 -6.56 8.88
C SER A 110 3.05 -6.47 10.25
N PHE A 111 3.76 -5.38 10.54
CA PHE A 111 4.35 -5.14 11.86
C PHE A 111 3.29 -5.19 12.97
N HIS A 112 2.18 -4.44 12.81
CA HIS A 112 1.11 -4.42 13.81
C HIS A 112 0.37 -5.75 13.93
N GLU A 113 0.20 -6.49 12.82
CA GLU A 113 -0.36 -7.84 12.87
C GLU A 113 0.54 -8.79 13.68
N GLN A 114 1.84 -8.79 13.42
CA GLN A 114 2.82 -9.58 14.16
C GLN A 114 2.85 -9.19 15.64
N TYR A 115 2.79 -7.89 15.95
CA TYR A 115 2.70 -7.39 17.32
C TYR A 115 1.42 -7.89 18.02
N LYS A 116 0.26 -7.82 17.36
CA LYS A 116 -1.02 -8.35 17.89
C LYS A 116 -0.96 -9.86 18.14
N CYS A 117 -0.25 -10.60 17.28
CA CYS A 117 -0.01 -12.04 17.44
C CYS A 117 1.08 -12.37 18.47
N LYS A 118 1.67 -11.38 19.13
CA LYS A 118 2.79 -11.52 20.09
C LYS A 118 4.07 -12.11 19.47
N GLU A 119 4.23 -11.99 18.15
CA GLU A 119 5.45 -12.36 17.44
C GLU A 119 6.50 -11.24 17.55
N PHE A 120 6.88 -10.86 18.78
CA PHE A 120 7.65 -9.63 19.04
C PHE A 120 8.99 -9.55 18.32
N ALA A 121 9.76 -10.65 18.28
CA ALA A 121 11.03 -10.69 17.55
C ALA A 121 10.85 -10.48 16.04
N ARG A 122 9.73 -10.91 15.47
CA ARG A 122 9.42 -10.71 14.05
C ARG A 122 8.91 -9.30 13.80
N ALA A 123 8.08 -8.77 14.71
CA ALA A 123 7.60 -7.40 14.69
C ALA A 123 8.79 -6.43 14.74
N ALA A 124 9.73 -6.62 15.67
CA ALA A 124 10.95 -5.83 15.79
C ALA A 124 11.73 -5.78 14.47
N LYS A 125 12.04 -6.93 13.87
CA LYS A 125 12.71 -6.99 12.56
C LYS A 125 11.96 -6.27 11.45
N THR A 126 10.63 -6.43 11.40
CA THR A 126 9.80 -5.74 10.41
C THR A 126 9.86 -4.23 10.64
N LEU A 127 9.80 -3.77 11.89
CA LEU A 127 9.87 -2.36 12.25
C LEU A 127 11.24 -1.75 11.89
N THR A 128 12.36 -2.41 12.24
CA THR A 128 13.70 -1.94 11.86
C THR A 128 13.83 -1.84 10.33
N SER A 129 13.27 -2.81 9.59
CA SER A 129 13.32 -2.80 8.12
C SER A 129 12.62 -1.59 7.49
N LEU A 130 11.63 -1.01 8.18
CA LEU A 130 10.95 0.21 7.72
C LEU A 130 11.85 1.44 7.82
N PHE A 131 12.76 1.48 8.80
CA PHE A 131 13.73 2.57 8.95
C PHE A 131 14.91 2.45 7.98
N SER A 132 15.46 1.24 7.81
CA SER A 132 16.69 1.03 7.05
C SER A 132 16.50 1.00 5.53
N SER A 133 15.29 0.72 5.05
CA SER A 133 15.02 0.61 3.61
C SER A 133 14.70 1.92 2.89
N ASP A 134 14.70 3.07 3.60
CA ASP A 134 14.26 4.40 3.09
C ASP A 134 12.83 4.38 2.48
N VAL A 135 12.07 3.33 2.80
CA VAL A 135 10.69 3.11 2.34
C VAL A 135 9.72 3.96 3.16
N ALA A 136 10.02 4.17 4.45
CA ALA A 136 9.24 5.01 5.35
C ALA A 136 9.44 6.51 5.06
N PRO A 137 8.38 7.27 4.75
CA PRO A 137 8.47 8.72 4.70
C PRO A 137 8.95 9.27 6.05
N ARG A 138 9.81 10.29 6.06
CA ARG A 138 10.32 10.92 7.30
C ARG A 138 9.20 11.39 8.24
N SER A 139 8.05 11.80 7.70
CA SER A 139 6.87 12.17 8.51
C SER A 139 6.31 11.02 9.37
N PHE A 140 6.62 9.76 9.04
CA PHE A 140 6.21 8.59 9.81
C PHE A 140 7.22 8.16 10.87
N TRP A 141 8.47 8.64 10.82
CA TRP A 141 9.50 8.20 11.76
C TRP A 141 9.11 8.40 13.23
N PRO A 142 8.49 9.52 13.65
CA PRO A 142 8.03 9.66 15.04
C PRO A 142 7.00 8.58 15.44
N MET A 143 6.11 8.20 14.52
CA MET A 143 5.11 7.17 14.78
C MET A 143 5.75 5.79 14.91
N LEU A 144 6.69 5.44 14.01
CA LEU A 144 7.43 4.18 14.08
C LEU A 144 8.27 4.08 15.37
N LEU A 145 8.89 5.19 15.81
CA LEU A 145 9.67 5.22 17.05
C LEU A 145 8.78 5.04 18.28
N VAL A 146 7.60 5.66 18.29
CA VAL A 146 6.59 5.43 19.35
C VAL A 146 6.15 3.97 19.38
N ASP A 147 5.93 3.37 18.21
CA ASP A 147 5.57 1.96 18.08
C ASP A 147 6.70 1.00 18.47
N ALA A 148 7.96 1.46 18.49
CA ALA A 148 9.09 0.69 19.00
C ALA A 148 9.12 0.64 20.54
N LEU A 149 8.53 1.63 21.24
CA LEU A 149 8.61 1.73 22.71
C LEU A 149 8.10 0.47 23.43
N PRO A 150 6.94 -0.10 23.10
CA PRO A 150 6.46 -1.30 23.79
C PRO A 150 7.36 -2.52 23.58
N LEU A 151 8.09 -2.58 22.45
CA LEU A 151 9.05 -3.63 22.16
C LEU A 151 10.38 -3.40 22.90
N LEU A 152 10.76 -2.15 23.17
CA LEU A 152 11.93 -1.79 23.96
C LEU A 152 11.70 -1.96 25.47
N GLU A 153 10.48 -1.70 25.93
CA GLU A 153 10.06 -1.82 27.33
C GLU A 153 9.64 -3.26 27.71
N GLY A 154 9.58 -4.16 26.72
CA GLY A 154 9.21 -5.56 26.91
C GLY A 154 10.26 -6.36 27.71
N GLU A 155 9.84 -7.50 28.26
CA GLU A 155 10.74 -8.40 28.99
C GLU A 155 11.77 -9.08 28.06
N ASP A 156 11.36 -9.39 26.83
CA ASP A 156 12.20 -10.03 25.83
C ASP A 156 13.04 -8.99 25.08
N VAL A 157 14.36 -9.19 25.05
CA VAL A 157 15.27 -8.37 24.23
C VAL A 157 15.10 -8.78 22.77
N VAL A 158 14.32 -8.00 22.02
CA VAL A 158 14.00 -8.26 20.61
C VAL A 158 14.80 -7.42 19.60
N PHE A 159 15.39 -6.33 20.06
CA PHE A 159 16.30 -5.48 19.28
C PHE A 159 17.75 -5.77 19.67
N ASP A 160 18.60 -5.94 18.67
CA ASP A 160 20.04 -6.00 18.89
C ASP A 160 20.68 -4.60 18.91
N ALA A 161 22.02 -4.57 19.02
CA ALA A 161 22.75 -3.31 19.06
C ALA A 161 22.60 -2.52 17.74
N GLU A 162 22.60 -3.20 16.59
CA GLU A 162 22.47 -2.57 15.27
C GLU A 162 21.08 -1.97 15.09
N ASP A 163 20.03 -2.73 15.46
CA ASP A 163 18.66 -2.22 15.50
C ASP A 163 18.55 -0.96 16.35
N THR A 164 19.15 -0.97 17.56
CA THR A 164 19.10 0.16 18.49
C THR A 164 19.84 1.38 17.93
N TYR A 165 20.98 1.19 17.25
CA TYR A 165 21.69 2.28 16.58
C TYR A 165 20.85 2.91 15.47
N GLU A 166 20.12 2.11 14.68
CA GLU A 166 19.22 2.65 13.65
C GLU A 166 18.07 3.46 14.25
N LEU A 167 17.45 2.98 15.34
CA LEU A 167 16.41 3.74 16.05
C LEU A 167 16.94 5.08 16.58
N MET A 168 18.15 5.08 17.18
CA MET A 168 18.79 6.30 17.66
C MET A 168 19.15 7.27 16.52
N ARG A 169 19.70 6.75 15.41
CA ARG A 169 19.99 7.55 14.21
C ARG A 169 18.73 8.25 13.68
N CYS A 170 17.62 7.50 13.58
CA CYS A 170 16.35 8.07 13.16
C CYS A 170 15.82 9.14 14.12
N LEU A 171 16.01 8.96 15.43
CA LEU A 171 15.63 9.95 16.45
C LEU A 171 16.48 11.22 16.37
N GLU A 172 17.79 11.11 16.12
CA GLU A 172 18.70 12.25 15.98
C GLU A 172 18.42 13.09 14.72
N GLU A 173 17.87 12.48 13.68
CA GLU A 173 17.52 13.14 12.42
C GLU A 173 16.16 13.87 12.42
N LEU A 174 15.35 13.71 13.48
CA LEU A 174 14.06 14.40 13.67
C LEU A 174 14.24 15.88 14.03
#